data_AF-A0A1F5B753-F1
#
_entry.id   AF-A0A1F5B753-F1
#
_cell.length_a   1.000
_cell.length_b   1.000
_cell.length_c   1.000
_cell.angle_alpha   90.00
_cell.angle_beta   90.00
_cell.angle_gamma   90.00
#
_symmetry.space_group_name_H-M   'P 1'
#
loop_
_entity.id
_entity.type
_entity.pdbx_description
1 polymer ?
#
loop_
_entity_poly.entity_id
_entity_poly.type
_entity_poly.pdbx_seq_one_letter_code
_entity_poly.pdbx_strand_id
1 'polypeptide(L)'
;MNNSRNSDDLGHGRLPLCREPWESYYILRRGILPCCHGNPIIAPLNEWASAWNSPQLREIRRHLSQGKLSPYCLESLGCPIVQRVLREQRENGKSSALPRRPAVLRLLNRLMFRVPGRLVRSWKERRARRRIVS
;
A
#
# COMPACT_ATOMS: atom_id res chain seq x y z
N MET A 1 3.54 -36.21 6.29
CA MET A 1 4.58 -35.18 6.05
C MET A 1 4.13 -34.32 4.88
N ASN A 2 3.49 -33.19 5.15
CA ASN A 2 3.03 -32.25 4.12
C ASN A 2 4.16 -31.29 3.79
N ASN A 3 4.81 -31.44 2.64
CA ASN A 3 5.88 -30.53 2.19
C ASN A 3 5.73 -30.16 0.71
N SER A 4 4.63 -29.47 0.37
CA SER A 4 4.40 -28.97 -1.00
C SER A 4 3.56 -27.68 -1.01
N ARG A 5 3.97 -26.65 -0.26
CA ARG A 5 3.40 -25.28 -0.33
C ARG A 5 4.46 -24.20 -0.08
N ASN A 6 5.61 -24.27 -0.74
CA ASN A 6 6.68 -23.28 -0.52
C ASN A 6 7.35 -22.76 -1.79
N SER A 7 6.85 -23.11 -2.99
CA SER A 7 7.38 -22.61 -4.26
C SER A 7 6.74 -21.30 -4.72
N ASP A 8 5.54 -20.99 -4.23
CA ASP A 8 4.77 -19.81 -4.67
C ASP A 8 4.79 -18.69 -3.62
N ASP A 9 5.76 -18.74 -2.70
CA ASP A 9 6.04 -17.62 -1.83
C ASP A 9 6.78 -16.53 -2.63
N LEU A 10 6.03 -15.66 -3.32
CA LEU A 10 6.50 -14.41 -3.96
C LEU A 10 7.13 -13.39 -2.96
N GLY A 11 7.81 -13.84 -1.91
CA GLY A 11 8.43 -12.99 -0.88
C GLY A 11 7.44 -12.45 0.16
N HIS A 12 6.44 -13.23 0.56
CA HIS A 12 5.34 -12.86 1.46
C HIS A 12 5.79 -12.66 2.92
N GLY A 13 6.99 -13.08 3.31
CA GLY A 13 7.53 -12.87 4.66
C GLY A 13 9.03 -12.60 4.74
N ARG A 14 9.70 -12.36 3.61
CA ARG A 14 11.16 -12.22 3.54
C ARG A 14 11.54 -10.96 2.76
N LEU A 15 12.41 -10.14 3.35
CA LEU A 15 13.04 -9.04 2.63
C LEU A 15 13.96 -9.60 1.52
N PRO A 16 14.08 -8.91 0.37
CA PRO A 16 13.40 -7.67 -0.04
C PRO A 16 11.93 -7.88 -0.46
N LEU A 17 11.11 -6.80 -0.47
CA LEU A 17 9.68 -6.85 -0.87
C LEU A 17 9.44 -7.47 -2.26
N CYS A 18 10.38 -7.24 -3.18
CA CYS A 18 10.40 -7.79 -4.52
C CYS A 18 11.86 -8.07 -4.86
N ARG A 19 12.15 -9.20 -5.53
CA ARG A 19 13.50 -9.59 -5.97
C ARG A 19 13.76 -9.34 -7.45
N GLU A 20 12.71 -9.10 -8.25
CA GLU A 20 12.83 -8.93 -9.70
C GLU A 20 13.99 -8.01 -10.10
N PRO A 21 14.19 -6.81 -9.49
CA PRO A 21 15.25 -5.90 -9.92
C PRO A 21 16.68 -6.40 -9.70
N TRP A 22 16.90 -7.45 -8.89
CA TRP A 22 18.22 -8.09 -8.71
C TRP A 22 18.44 -9.28 -9.62
N GLU A 23 17.36 -9.94 -10.04
CA GLU A 23 17.41 -11.16 -10.83
C GLU A 23 17.31 -10.87 -12.32
N SER A 24 16.58 -9.80 -12.70
CA SER A 24 16.30 -9.50 -14.10
C SER A 24 15.95 -8.03 -14.36
N TYR A 25 15.97 -7.65 -15.63
CA TYR A 25 15.26 -6.51 -16.18
C TYR A 25 14.73 -6.89 -17.56
N TYR A 26 13.71 -6.18 -17.99
CA TYR A 26 13.06 -6.41 -19.27
C TYR A 26 13.61 -5.46 -20.30
N ILE A 27 14.10 -6.02 -21.40
CA ILE A 27 14.51 -5.29 -22.58
C ILE A 27 13.36 -5.34 -23.58
N LEU A 28 12.68 -4.21 -23.79
CA LEU A 28 11.59 -4.08 -24.76
C LEU A 28 11.98 -3.14 -25.89
N ARG A 29 11.23 -3.16 -27.01
CA ARG A 29 11.44 -2.22 -28.14
C ARG A 29 11.39 -0.74 -27.72
N ARG A 30 10.60 -0.44 -26.67
CA ARG A 30 10.47 0.90 -26.09
C ARG A 30 11.61 1.29 -25.15
N GLY A 31 12.46 0.35 -24.76
CA GLY A 31 13.54 0.57 -23.79
C GLY A 31 13.49 -0.45 -22.66
N ILE A 32 14.23 -0.14 -21.60
CA ILE A 32 14.54 -1.06 -20.50
C ILE A 32 13.68 -0.77 -19.28
N LEU A 33 13.18 -1.83 -18.65
CA LEU A 33 12.36 -1.77 -17.45
C LEU A 33 12.92 -2.66 -16.34
N PRO A 34 12.90 -2.22 -15.08
CA PRO A 34 13.45 -2.96 -13.95
C PRO A 34 12.59 -4.18 -13.54
N CYS A 35 11.33 -4.24 -13.98
CA CYS A 35 10.44 -5.39 -13.82
C CYS A 35 9.33 -5.37 -14.88
N CYS A 36 8.55 -6.44 -14.96
CA CYS A 36 7.48 -6.59 -15.96
C CYS A 36 6.36 -5.54 -15.83
N HIS A 37 6.11 -5.06 -14.60
CA HIS A 37 5.10 -4.06 -14.30
C HIS A 37 5.64 -2.63 -14.30
N GLY A 38 6.95 -2.45 -14.43
CA GLY A 38 7.61 -1.16 -14.29
C GLY A 38 7.18 -0.17 -15.36
N ASN A 39 6.98 1.08 -14.94
CA ASN A 39 6.80 2.25 -15.80
C ASN A 39 7.27 3.47 -14.97
N PRO A 40 8.12 4.38 -15.47
CA PRO A 40 8.61 4.57 -16.85
C PRO A 40 9.86 3.76 -17.25
N ILE A 41 10.30 3.89 -18.50
CA ILE A 41 11.57 3.32 -19.00
C ILE A 41 12.76 3.92 -18.24
N ILE A 42 13.68 3.06 -17.80
CA ILE A 42 14.89 3.48 -17.05
C ILE A 42 16.08 3.79 -17.97
N ALA A 43 16.13 3.17 -19.15
CA ALA A 43 17.22 3.36 -20.11
C ALA A 43 16.77 2.98 -21.53
N PRO A 44 17.40 3.52 -22.58
CA PRO A 44 17.18 3.08 -23.95
C PRO A 44 17.75 1.66 -24.19
N LEU A 45 17.29 1.02 -25.26
CA LEU A 45 17.61 -0.38 -25.60
C LEU A 45 19.11 -0.69 -25.69
N ASN A 46 19.88 0.25 -26.24
CA ASN A 46 21.33 0.14 -26.45
C ASN A 46 22.16 0.26 -25.16
N GLU A 47 21.56 0.74 -24.07
CA GLU A 47 22.24 1.01 -22.80
C GLU A 47 21.99 -0.08 -21.74
N TRP A 48 21.70 -1.31 -22.16
CA TRP A 48 21.35 -2.39 -21.22
C TRP A 48 22.43 -2.70 -20.18
N ALA A 49 23.70 -2.66 -20.58
CA ALA A 49 24.81 -2.96 -19.69
C ALA A 49 24.98 -1.88 -18.60
N SER A 50 24.89 -0.60 -18.99
CA SER A 50 24.97 0.53 -18.06
C SER A 50 23.71 0.64 -17.20
N ALA A 51 22.54 0.29 -17.74
CA ALA A 51 21.26 0.33 -17.05
C ALA A 51 21.22 -0.57 -15.79
N TRP A 52 21.89 -1.72 -15.83
CA TRP A 52 21.92 -2.68 -14.72
C TRP A 52 22.52 -2.13 -13.41
N ASN A 53 23.43 -1.16 -13.53
CA ASN A 53 24.06 -0.47 -12.41
C ASN A 53 23.71 1.02 -12.37
N SER A 54 22.67 1.42 -13.09
CA SER A 54 22.20 2.80 -13.12
C SER A 54 21.80 3.29 -11.72
N PRO A 55 21.96 4.60 -11.44
CA PRO A 55 21.56 5.18 -10.15
C PRO A 55 20.08 4.91 -9.84
N GLN A 56 19.21 4.97 -10.85
CA GLN A 56 17.78 4.72 -10.73
C GLN A 56 17.49 3.27 -10.28
N LEU A 57 18.11 2.28 -10.91
CA LEU A 57 17.92 0.88 -10.53
C LEU A 57 18.47 0.59 -9.13
N ARG A 58 19.61 1.20 -8.77
CA ARG A 58 20.17 1.11 -7.41
C ARG A 58 19.23 1.71 -6.36
N GLU A 59 18.56 2.81 -6.68
CA GLU A 59 17.58 3.43 -5.79
C GLU A 59 16.37 2.52 -5.58
N ILE A 60 15.81 1.95 -6.65
CA ILE A 60 14.71 0.98 -6.56
C ILE A 60 15.10 -0.19 -5.63
N ARG A 61 16.28 -0.78 -5.86
CA ARG A 61 16.82 -1.86 -5.02
C ARG A 61 16.97 -1.44 -3.56
N ARG A 62 17.45 -0.22 -3.29
CA ARG A 62 17.59 0.31 -1.92
C ARG A 62 16.24 0.43 -1.19
N HIS A 63 15.19 0.89 -1.86
CA HIS A 63 13.87 0.96 -1.23
C HIS A 63 13.31 -0.43 -0.91
N LEU A 64 13.40 -1.35 -1.88
CA LEU A 64 12.85 -2.70 -1.75
C LEU A 64 13.58 -3.53 -0.67
N SER A 65 14.89 -3.32 -0.48
CA SER A 65 15.64 -3.98 0.59
C SER A 65 15.25 -3.48 1.99
N GLN A 66 14.80 -2.24 2.10
CA GLN A 66 14.30 -1.66 3.36
C GLN A 66 12.86 -2.06 3.68
N GLY A 67 12.21 -2.88 2.86
CA GLY A 67 10.80 -3.20 3.06
C GLY A 67 9.85 -2.08 2.61
N LYS A 68 10.32 -1.13 1.78
CA LYS A 68 9.54 0.03 1.32
C LYS A 68 9.34 -0.02 -0.19
N LEU A 69 8.18 0.41 -0.66
CA LEU A 69 7.95 0.63 -2.08
C LEU A 69 8.75 1.87 -2.53
N SER A 70 9.45 1.76 -3.65
CA SER A 70 10.06 2.92 -4.30
C SER A 70 8.97 3.79 -4.94
N PRO A 71 9.22 5.10 -5.18
CA PRO A 71 8.31 5.95 -5.95
C PRO A 71 7.97 5.33 -7.32
N TYR A 72 8.97 4.74 -7.97
CA TYR A 72 8.81 4.01 -9.22
C TYR A 72 7.79 2.87 -9.14
N CYS A 73 7.84 2.06 -8.08
CA CYS A 73 6.88 0.97 -7.90
C CYS A 73 5.44 1.48 -7.67
N LEU A 74 5.28 2.64 -7.01
CA LEU A 74 3.96 3.22 -6.73
C LEU A 74 3.22 3.68 -7.99
N GLU A 75 3.95 4.03 -9.05
CA GLU A 75 3.36 4.35 -10.36
C GLU A 75 2.75 3.12 -11.04
N SER A 76 3.21 1.92 -10.66
CA SER A 76 2.82 0.65 -11.27
C SER A 76 1.66 -0.01 -10.51
N LEU A 77 0.46 0.57 -10.60
CA LEU A 77 -0.75 0.08 -9.90
C LEU A 77 -1.21 -1.34 -10.29
N GLY A 78 -0.70 -1.87 -11.41
CA GLY A 78 -0.94 -3.25 -11.84
C GLY A 78 -0.08 -4.30 -11.14
N CYS A 79 0.94 -3.89 -10.37
CA CYS A 79 1.83 -4.83 -9.70
C CYS A 79 1.12 -5.48 -8.49
N PRO A 80 1.08 -6.82 -8.39
CA PRO A 80 0.40 -7.52 -7.29
C PRO A 80 1.03 -7.21 -5.91
N ILE A 81 2.36 -7.02 -5.87
CA ILE A 81 3.09 -6.67 -4.64
C ILE A 81 2.66 -5.29 -4.13
N VAL A 82 2.56 -4.31 -5.04
CA VAL A 82 2.14 -2.94 -4.72
C VAL A 82 0.70 -2.94 -4.19
N GLN A 83 -0.21 -3.64 -4.86
CA GLN A 83 -1.60 -3.74 -4.43
C GLN A 83 -1.75 -4.35 -3.03
N ARG A 84 -0.94 -5.37 -2.72
CA ARG A 84 -0.91 -6.00 -1.39
C ARG A 84 -0.44 -5.01 -0.32
N VAL A 85 0.71 -4.36 -0.52
CA VAL A 85 1.26 -3.40 0.46
C VAL A 85 0.29 -2.24 0.69
N LEU A 86 -0.34 -1.71 -0.37
CA LEU A 86 -1.35 -0.66 -0.24
C LEU A 86 -2.60 -1.13 0.51
N ARG A 87 -3.01 -2.40 0.34
CA ARG A 87 -4.13 -3.00 1.09
C ARG A 87 -3.79 -3.10 2.57
N GLU A 88 -2.62 -3.63 2.92
CA GLU A 88 -2.13 -3.75 4.30
C GLU A 88 -2.03 -2.38 4.98
N GLN A 89 -1.50 -1.37 4.29
CA GLN A 89 -1.45 0.00 4.81
C GLN A 89 -2.84 0.58 5.09
N ARG A 90 -3.83 0.33 4.22
CA ARG A 90 -5.22 0.76 4.44
C ARG A 90 -5.86 0.06 5.64
N GLU A 91 -5.58 -1.22 5.85
CA GLU A 91 -6.10 -1.98 6.98
C GLU A 91 -5.47 -1.53 8.29
N ASN A 92 -4.15 -1.31 8.30
CA ASN A 92 -3.41 -0.76 9.44
C ASN A 92 -3.80 0.70 9.77
N GLY A 93 -4.14 1.50 8.76
CA GLY A 93 -4.67 2.86 8.96
C GLY A 93 -6.10 2.88 9.51
N LYS A 94 -6.94 1.91 9.12
CA LYS A 94 -8.32 1.80 9.63
C LYS A 94 -8.39 1.29 11.07
N SER A 95 -7.48 0.42 11.47
CA SER A 95 -7.43 -0.13 12.83
C SER A 95 -7.03 0.92 13.87
N SER A 96 -6.27 1.96 13.48
CA SER A 96 -5.93 3.10 14.35
C SER A 96 -6.98 4.23 14.35
N ALA A 97 -7.76 4.39 13.27
CA ALA A 97 -8.71 5.50 13.13
C ALA A 97 -10.10 5.28 13.76
N LEU A 98 -10.49 4.05 14.10
CA LEU A 98 -11.78 3.78 14.72
C LEU A 98 -11.63 3.68 16.24
N PRO A 99 -12.07 4.68 17.04
CA PRO A 99 -12.14 4.51 18.48
C PRO A 99 -13.04 3.31 18.76
N ARG A 100 -12.48 2.29 19.44
CA ARG A 100 -13.23 1.14 19.94
C ARG A 100 -14.37 1.67 20.79
N ARG A 101 -15.56 1.82 20.21
CA ARG A 101 -16.77 2.16 20.98
C ARG A 101 -16.92 1.06 22.03
N PRO A 102 -16.91 1.39 23.34
CA PRO A 102 -16.98 0.40 24.39
C PRO A 102 -18.24 -0.45 24.19
N ALA A 103 -18.14 -1.75 24.44
CA ALA A 103 -19.20 -2.72 24.14
C ALA A 103 -20.56 -2.32 24.76
N VAL A 104 -20.50 -1.74 25.97
CA VAL A 104 -21.64 -1.20 26.71
C VAL A 104 -22.39 -0.12 25.91
N LEU A 105 -21.68 0.76 25.20
CA LEU A 105 -22.26 1.83 24.39
C LEU A 105 -22.92 1.32 23.10
N ARG A 106 -22.50 0.15 22.59
CA ARG A 106 -23.19 -0.54 21.48
C ARG A 106 -24.45 -1.23 21.98
N LEU A 107 -24.39 -1.85 23.16
CA LEU A 107 -25.54 -2.49 23.78
C LEU A 107 -26.63 -1.46 24.12
N LEU A 108 -26.26 -0.35 24.75
CA LEU A 108 -27.16 0.77 25.04
C LEU A 108 -27.81 1.37 23.78
N ASN A 109 -27.06 1.57 22.70
CA ASN A 109 -27.64 2.05 21.44
C ASN A 109 -28.61 1.05 20.80
N ARG A 110 -28.39 -0.26 21.01
CA ARG A 110 -29.26 -1.33 20.50
C ARG A 110 -30.52 -1.47 21.35
N LEU A 111 -30.42 -1.32 22.67
CA LEU A 111 -31.54 -1.34 23.60
C LEU A 111 -32.45 -0.11 23.44
N MET A 112 -31.86 1.07 23.26
CA MET A 112 -32.57 2.35 23.15
C MET A 112 -32.96 2.71 21.70
N PHE A 113 -33.14 1.73 20.81
CA PHE A 113 -33.55 1.92 19.40
C PHE A 113 -32.80 3.05 18.65
N ARG A 114 -31.49 3.23 18.88
CA ARG A 114 -30.64 4.27 18.25
C ARG A 114 -31.07 5.73 18.52
N VAL A 115 -31.97 5.98 19.48
CA VAL A 115 -32.44 7.32 19.85
C VAL A 115 -31.31 8.23 20.36
N PRO A 116 -30.37 7.77 21.23
CA PRO A 116 -29.33 8.65 21.77
C PRO A 116 -28.37 9.18 20.69
N GLY A 117 -28.04 8.34 19.70
CA GLY A 117 -27.16 8.73 18.59
C GLY A 117 -27.72 9.82 17.69
N ARG A 118 -29.05 9.90 17.50
CA ARG A 118 -29.69 10.97 16.72
C ARG A 118 -29.69 12.30 17.47
N LEU A 119 -29.92 12.28 18.78
CA LEU A 119 -29.91 13.48 19.62
C LEU A 119 -28.52 14.13 19.67
N VAL A 120 -27.48 13.33 19.89
CA VAL A 120 -26.10 13.86 19.91
C VAL A 120 -25.69 14.48 18.57
N ARG A 121 -26.14 13.89 17.44
CA ARG A 121 -25.87 14.43 16.09
C ARG A 121 -26.57 15.77 15.87
N SER A 122 -27.85 15.83 16.21
CA SER A 122 -28.67 17.06 16.18
C SER A 122 -28.06 18.18 17.05
N TRP A 123 -27.59 17.85 18.25
CA TRP A 123 -26.97 18.82 19.15
C TRP A 123 -25.62 19.33 18.64
N LYS A 124 -24.78 18.47 18.05
CA LYS A 124 -23.51 18.88 17.44
C LYS A 124 -23.73 19.81 16.25
N GLU A 125 -24.71 19.52 15.40
CA GLU A 125 -25.08 20.36 14.25
C GLU A 125 -25.59 21.74 14.69
N ARG A 126 -26.39 21.82 15.76
CA ARG A 126 -26.82 23.10 16.34
C ARG A 126 -25.66 23.91 16.92
N ARG A 127 -24.68 23.25 17.55
CA ARG A 127 -23.50 23.92 18.13
C ARG A 127 -22.53 24.41 17.06
N ALA A 128 -22.38 23.67 15.96
CA ALA A 128 -21.57 24.09 14.81
C ALA A 128 -22.17 25.32 14.11
N ARG A 129 -23.51 25.38 13.95
CA ARG A 129 -24.19 26.56 13.37
C ARG A 129 -24.04 27.81 14.24
N ARG A 130 -24.02 27.69 15.57
CA ARG A 130 -23.82 28.85 16.47
C ARG A 130 -22.41 29.44 16.44
N ARG A 131 -21.39 28.69 16.01
CA ARG A 131 -20.01 29.19 15.88
C ARG A 131 -19.73 29.96 14.59
N ILE A 132 -20.63 29.90 13.61
CA ILE A 132 -20.46 30.55 12.31
C ILE A 132 -21.10 31.96 12.30
N VAL A 133 -21.86 32.31 13.36
CA VAL A 133 -22.63 33.56 13.47
C VAL A 133 -22.08 34.46 14.60
N SER A 134 -20.83 34.23 15.02
CA SER A 134 -20.06 35.09 15.93
C SER A 134 -18.75 35.48 15.26
#